data_AF-A0A316A2U6-F1
#
_entry.id   AF-A0A316A2U6-F1
#
_cell.length_a   1.000
_cell.length_b   1.000
_cell.length_c   1.000
_cell.angle_alpha   90.00
_cell.angle_beta   90.00
_cell.angle_gamma   90.00
#
_symmetry.space_group_name_H-M   'P 1'
#
loop_
_entity.id
_entity.type
_entity.pdbx_description
1 polymer ?
#
loop_
_entity_poly.entity_id
_entity_poly.type
_entity_poly.pdbx_seq_one_letter_code
_entity_poly.pdbx_strand_id
1 'polypeptide(L)'
;MIFIKLTESKFSDFMTGVKKKYLTPVSFFSMIAEVINVNKILEQALLFDFYGELLTEHQKEIYEQFVLEDLSLSEIAQGEGISRQGVHDLVRRCQKILEGYEDKLHLVDKFLSVKEKVREINEALDSYEKQGTDIGRIVEEIRRISDTIIEEL
;
A
#
# COMPACT_ATOMS: atom_id res chain seq x y z
N MET A 1 3.13 -7.97 -8.30
CA MET A 1 2.35 -8.84 -7.39
C MET A 1 3.16 -9.42 -6.22
N ILE A 2 4.43 -9.04 -6.04
CA ILE A 2 5.32 -9.62 -5.01
C ILE A 2 5.06 -8.94 -3.66
N PHE A 3 4.84 -7.62 -3.66
CA PHE A 3 4.61 -6.85 -2.44
C PHE A 3 3.20 -7.07 -1.86
N ILE A 4 2.17 -7.18 -2.71
CA ILE A 4 0.79 -7.44 -2.25
C ILE A 4 0.69 -8.72 -1.40
N LYS A 5 1.37 -9.81 -1.80
CA LYS A 5 1.40 -11.06 -1.01
C LYS A 5 2.08 -10.89 0.36
N LEU A 6 3.10 -10.04 0.46
CA LEU A 6 3.79 -9.76 1.72
C LEU A 6 2.98 -8.81 2.63
N THR A 7 2.16 -7.92 2.04
CA THR A 7 1.33 -6.98 2.80
C THR A 7 0.08 -7.60 3.44
N GLU A 8 -0.44 -8.73 2.96
CA GLU A 8 -1.64 -9.37 3.58
C GLU A 8 -1.45 -9.63 5.08
N SER A 9 -0.25 -10.05 5.49
CA SER A 9 0.05 -10.30 6.90
C SER A 9 0.33 -9.03 7.71
N LYS A 10 0.98 -8.01 7.15
CA LYS A 10 1.41 -6.81 7.91
C LYS A 10 0.41 -5.64 7.86
N PHE A 11 -0.38 -5.53 6.81
CA PHE A 11 -1.34 -4.43 6.61
C PHE A 11 -2.56 -4.54 7.53
N SER A 12 -3.06 -5.76 7.75
CA SER A 12 -4.14 -6.04 8.71
C SER A 12 -3.75 -5.65 10.15
N ASP A 13 -2.52 -5.99 10.56
CA ASP A 13 -1.98 -5.65 11.86
C ASP A 13 -1.75 -4.13 12.03
N PHE A 14 -1.30 -3.45 10.97
CA PHE A 14 -1.08 -2.00 10.99
C PHE A 14 -2.39 -1.22 11.19
N MET A 15 -3.43 -1.52 10.42
CA MET A 15 -4.74 -0.85 10.53
C MET A 15 -5.42 -1.12 11.88
N THR A 16 -5.16 -2.28 12.48
CA THR A 16 -5.66 -2.64 13.82
C THR A 16 -4.89 -1.89 14.93
N GLY A 17 -3.61 -1.58 14.72
CA GLY A 17 -2.76 -0.86 15.68
C GLY A 17 -3.05 0.63 15.83
N VAL A 18 -3.53 1.29 14.78
CA VAL A 18 -3.81 2.75 14.79
C VAL A 18 -5.00 3.10 15.70
N LYS A 19 -5.99 2.21 15.87
CA LYS A 19 -7.21 2.50 16.66
C LYS A 19 -7.03 2.46 18.20
N LYS A 20 -5.83 2.22 18.76
CA LYS A 20 -5.70 1.87 20.20
C LYS A 20 -4.70 2.64 21.09
N LYS A 21 -3.97 3.65 20.63
CA LYS A 21 -2.94 4.29 21.49
C LYS A 21 -3.17 5.78 21.74
N TYR A 22 -3.70 6.10 22.92
CA TYR A 22 -3.55 7.40 23.56
C TYR A 22 -2.12 7.53 24.09
N LEU A 23 -1.35 8.56 23.72
CA LEU A 23 0.00 8.80 24.28
C LEU A 23 0.42 10.28 24.35
N THR A 24 1.22 10.56 25.37
CA THR A 24 1.80 11.83 25.84
C THR A 24 2.91 12.41 24.91
N PRO A 25 3.27 13.70 25.03
CA PRO A 25 3.71 14.51 23.88
C PRO A 25 5.13 14.27 23.32
N VAL A 26 6.07 13.68 24.06
CA VAL A 26 7.50 13.66 23.65
C VAL A 26 7.90 12.37 22.91
N SER A 27 7.34 11.22 23.28
CA SER A 27 7.53 9.94 22.56
C SER A 27 6.65 9.83 21.30
N PHE A 28 5.65 10.70 21.19
CA PHE A 28 4.71 10.75 20.06
C PHE A 28 5.39 11.20 18.76
N PHE A 29 6.34 12.14 18.82
CA PHE A 29 6.93 12.72 17.59
C PHE A 29 7.86 11.75 16.85
N SER A 30 8.69 10.99 17.57
CA SER A 30 9.55 9.95 16.96
C SER A 30 8.74 8.82 16.37
N MET A 31 7.70 8.37 17.09
CA MET A 31 6.80 7.32 16.64
C MET A 31 5.99 7.77 15.42
N ILE A 32 5.55 9.04 15.38
CA ILE A 32 4.89 9.60 14.19
C ILE A 32 5.85 9.64 13.00
N ALA A 33 7.09 10.08 13.17
CA ALA A 33 8.05 10.17 12.07
C ALA A 33 8.37 8.78 11.47
N GLU A 34 8.56 7.76 12.30
CA GLU A 34 8.75 6.38 11.86
C GLU A 34 7.50 5.83 11.16
N VAL A 35 6.30 6.05 11.72
CA VAL A 35 5.04 5.62 11.12
C VAL A 35 4.79 6.30 9.76
N ILE A 36 5.07 7.60 9.65
CA ILE A 36 4.95 8.34 8.39
C ILE A 36 5.94 7.80 7.34
N ASN A 37 7.18 7.51 7.73
CA ASN A 37 8.19 6.98 6.81
C ASN A 37 7.83 5.57 6.30
N VAL A 38 7.35 4.70 7.19
CA VAL A 38 6.86 3.36 6.83
C VAL A 38 5.68 3.44 5.88
N ASN A 39 4.74 4.37 6.10
CA ASN A 39 3.60 4.57 5.19
C ASN A 39 4.04 5.00 3.79
N LYS A 40 5.06 5.86 3.70
CA LYS A 40 5.55 6.37 2.42
C LYS A 40 6.28 5.30 1.60
N ILE A 41 7.10 4.46 2.26
CA ILE A 41 7.76 3.34 1.59
C ILE A 41 6.73 2.30 1.13
N LEU A 42 5.71 2.03 1.96
CA LEU A 42 4.60 1.15 1.63
C LEU A 42 3.82 1.67 0.40
N GLU A 43 3.52 2.97 0.35
CA GLU A 43 2.88 3.62 -0.80
C GLU A 43 3.73 3.48 -2.07
N GLN A 44 5.03 3.76 -2.00
CA GLN A 44 5.93 3.62 -3.14
C GLN A 44 6.06 2.18 -3.64
N ALA A 45 6.05 1.20 -2.73
CA ALA A 45 6.08 -0.21 -3.08
C ALA A 45 4.77 -0.67 -3.75
N LEU A 46 3.62 -0.18 -3.29
CA LEU A 46 2.33 -0.44 -3.96
C LEU A 46 2.32 0.18 -5.35
N LEU A 47 2.72 1.45 -5.49
CA LEU A 47 2.82 2.11 -6.79
C LEU A 47 3.75 1.35 -7.74
N PHE A 48 4.88 0.83 -7.24
CA PHE A 48 5.80 0.01 -8.03
C PHE A 48 5.17 -1.33 -8.44
N ASP A 49 4.42 -2.00 -7.55
CA ASP A 49 3.80 -3.30 -7.86
C ASP A 49 2.72 -3.20 -8.94
N PHE A 50 2.09 -2.03 -9.10
CA PHE A 50 1.07 -1.74 -10.13
C PHE A 50 1.65 -1.13 -11.41
N TYR A 51 2.61 -0.23 -11.30
CA TYR A 51 3.09 0.60 -12.41
C TYR A 51 4.56 0.39 -12.77
N GLY A 52 5.30 -0.44 -12.03
CA GLY A 52 6.74 -0.67 -12.23
C GLY A 52 7.11 -1.20 -13.62
N GLU A 53 6.22 -1.98 -14.25
CA GLU A 53 6.39 -2.46 -15.64
C GLU A 53 6.29 -1.35 -16.70
N LEU A 54 5.84 -0.14 -16.32
CA LEU A 54 5.79 1.02 -17.21
C LEU A 54 7.09 1.85 -17.19
N LEU A 55 8.03 1.51 -16.31
CA LEU A 55 9.37 2.08 -16.30
C LEU A 55 10.25 1.40 -17.36
N THR A 56 11.32 2.07 -17.81
CA THR A 56 12.33 1.38 -18.62
C THR A 56 13.07 0.34 -17.77
N GLU A 57 13.65 -0.70 -18.37
CA GLU A 57 14.37 -1.76 -17.64
C GLU A 57 15.34 -1.19 -16.58
N HIS A 58 16.25 -0.31 -16.99
CA HIS A 58 17.23 0.32 -16.09
C HIS A 58 16.60 1.16 -14.96
N GLN A 59 15.43 1.77 -15.21
CA GLN A 59 14.71 2.53 -14.20
C GLN A 59 14.06 1.60 -13.18
N LYS A 60 13.49 0.50 -13.66
CA LYS A 60 12.85 -0.54 -12.85
C LYS A 60 13.87 -1.21 -11.94
N GLU A 61 15.00 -1.65 -12.48
CA GLU A 61 16.09 -2.29 -11.71
C GLU A 61 16.57 -1.41 -10.55
N ILE A 62 16.88 -0.14 -10.82
CA ILE A 62 17.36 0.80 -9.79
C ILE A 62 16.27 1.10 -8.75
N TYR A 63 15.02 1.27 -9.20
CA TYR A 63 13.92 1.57 -8.29
C TYR A 63 13.51 0.36 -7.44
N GLU A 64 13.61 -0.85 -7.98
CA GLU A 64 13.41 -2.11 -7.27
C GLU A 64 14.43 -2.29 -6.14
N GLN A 65 15.72 -2.13 -6.45
CA GLN A 65 16.80 -2.14 -5.45
C GLN A 65 16.55 -1.14 -4.30
N PHE A 66 16.01 0.03 -4.63
CA PHE A 66 15.70 1.06 -3.64
C PHE A 66 14.46 0.73 -2.80
N VAL A 67 13.35 0.32 -3.42
CA VAL A 67 12.04 0.19 -2.75
C VAL A 67 11.81 -1.20 -2.15
N LEU A 68 12.31 -2.26 -2.79
CA LEU A 68 12.07 -3.65 -2.38
C LEU A 68 13.24 -4.26 -1.63
N GLU A 69 14.47 -3.90 -1.99
CA GLU A 69 15.70 -4.47 -1.38
C GLU A 69 16.27 -3.60 -0.25
N ASP A 70 15.70 -2.41 -0.02
CA ASP A 70 16.14 -1.45 1.01
C ASP A 70 17.62 -1.05 0.87
N LEU A 71 18.16 -1.10 -0.36
CA LEU A 71 19.52 -0.67 -0.64
C LEU A 71 19.63 0.86 -0.54
N SER A 72 20.70 1.31 0.11
CA SER A 72 21.00 2.74 0.15
C SER A 72 21.43 3.25 -1.23
N LEU A 73 21.22 4.55 -1.48
CA LEU A 73 21.64 5.19 -2.73
C LEU A 73 23.14 5.04 -3.03
N SER A 74 23.95 4.84 -2.00
CA SER A 74 25.40 4.61 -2.14
C SER A 74 25.71 3.17 -2.57
N GLU A 75 24.99 2.18 -2.05
CA GLU A 75 25.13 0.77 -2.44
C GLU A 75 24.70 0.57 -3.89
N ILE A 76 23.56 1.15 -4.27
CA ILE A 76 23.08 1.12 -5.66
C ILE A 76 24.07 1.82 -6.59
N ALA A 77 24.57 3.00 -6.22
CA ALA A 77 25.55 3.73 -7.02
C ALA A 77 26.82 2.92 -7.28
N GLN A 78 27.29 2.18 -6.26
CA GLN A 78 28.44 1.31 -6.39
C GLN A 78 28.15 0.12 -7.31
N GLY A 79 26.98 -0.52 -7.19
CA GLY A 79 26.58 -1.65 -8.03
C GLY A 79 26.39 -1.28 -9.50
N GLU A 80 25.76 -0.13 -9.76
CA GLU A 80 25.42 0.36 -11.10
C GLU A 80 26.56 1.13 -11.78
N GLY A 81 27.64 1.45 -11.04
CA GLY A 81 28.77 2.22 -11.56
C GLY A 81 28.43 3.68 -11.91
N ILE A 82 27.40 4.25 -11.28
CA ILE A 82 26.96 5.64 -11.47
C ILE A 82 27.14 6.47 -10.20
N SER A 83 27.00 7.79 -10.29
CA SER A 83 27.10 8.65 -9.10
C SER A 83 25.89 8.48 -8.18
N ARG A 84 26.10 8.62 -6.87
CA ARG A 84 25.01 8.69 -5.86
C ARG A 84 23.94 9.73 -6.22
N GLN A 85 24.35 10.86 -6.80
CA GLN A 85 23.43 11.89 -7.27
C GLN A 85 22.59 11.40 -8.45
N GLY A 86 23.20 10.65 -9.37
CA GLY A 86 22.51 9.99 -10.49
C GLY A 86 21.42 9.02 -10.02
N VAL A 87 21.74 8.16 -9.04
CA VAL A 87 20.74 7.26 -8.42
C VAL A 87 19.62 8.06 -7.77
N HIS A 88 19.95 9.06 -6.96
CA HIS A 88 18.96 9.91 -6.29
C HIS A 88 17.97 10.55 -7.29
N ASP A 89 18.50 11.10 -8.38
CA ASP A 89 17.68 11.79 -9.38
C ASP A 89 16.83 10.82 -10.21
N LEU A 90 17.34 9.60 -10.45
CA LEU A 90 16.59 8.54 -11.10
C LEU A 90 15.44 8.05 -10.20
N VAL A 91 15.71 7.75 -8.92
CA VAL A 91 14.68 7.34 -7.95
C VAL A 91 13.56 8.38 -7.88
N ARG A 92 13.92 9.66 -7.72
CA ARG A 92 12.94 10.76 -7.70
C ARG A 92 12.14 10.86 -9.00
N ARG A 93 12.74 10.56 -10.15
CA ARG A 93 12.05 10.59 -11.44
C ARG A 93 11.07 9.43 -11.57
N CYS A 94 11.49 8.21 -11.21
CA CYS A 94 10.61 7.04 -11.20
C CYS A 94 9.42 7.27 -10.28
N GLN A 95 9.65 7.76 -9.06
CA GLN A 95 8.58 8.09 -8.13
C GLN A 95 7.51 9.00 -8.77
N LYS A 96 7.93 10.10 -9.40
CA LYS A 96 7.00 11.02 -10.08
C LYS A 96 6.26 10.39 -11.26
N ILE A 97 6.90 9.48 -11.98
CA ILE A 97 6.27 8.76 -13.09
C ILE A 97 5.15 7.87 -12.55
N LEU A 98 5.43 7.09 -11.49
CA LEU A 98 4.47 6.18 -10.87
C LEU A 98 3.32 6.95 -10.20
N GLU A 99 3.61 8.02 -9.46
CA GLU A 99 2.59 8.93 -8.90
C GLU A 99 1.72 9.52 -10.01
N GLY A 100 2.32 9.96 -11.12
CA GLY A 100 1.57 10.49 -12.26
C GLY A 100 0.72 9.46 -13.02
N TYR A 101 1.00 8.16 -12.87
CA TYR A 101 0.09 7.12 -13.33
C TYR A 101 -1.07 6.91 -12.36
N GLU A 102 -0.82 6.93 -11.06
CA GLU A 102 -1.88 6.84 -10.06
C GLU A 102 -2.86 8.01 -10.16
N ASP A 103 -2.37 9.24 -10.32
CA ASP A 103 -3.20 10.44 -10.52
C ASP A 103 -4.17 10.32 -11.71
N LYS A 104 -3.89 9.43 -12.68
CA LYS A 104 -4.70 9.25 -13.90
C LYS A 104 -5.56 8.00 -13.85
N LEU A 105 -5.07 6.93 -13.23
CA LEU A 105 -5.65 5.59 -13.32
C LEU A 105 -6.31 5.15 -12.00
N HIS A 106 -5.84 5.69 -10.87
CA HIS A 106 -6.36 5.40 -9.52
C HIS A 106 -6.41 3.89 -9.20
N LEU A 107 -5.51 3.08 -9.75
CA LEU A 107 -5.59 1.62 -9.59
C LEU A 107 -5.25 1.17 -8.17
N VAL A 108 -4.32 1.85 -7.50
CA VAL A 108 -3.97 1.54 -6.12
C VAL A 108 -5.14 1.92 -5.21
N ASP A 109 -5.69 3.12 -5.37
CA ASP A 109 -6.86 3.57 -4.60
C ASP A 109 -8.07 2.63 -4.77
N LYS A 110 -8.40 2.28 -6.02
CA LYS A 110 -9.47 1.32 -6.32
C LYS A 110 -9.21 -0.04 -5.68
N PHE A 111 -7.98 -0.55 -5.78
CA PHE A 111 -7.61 -1.83 -5.18
C PHE A 111 -7.78 -1.81 -3.65
N LEU A 112 -7.33 -0.75 -2.99
CA LEU A 112 -7.48 -0.59 -1.54
C LEU A 112 -8.94 -0.49 -1.12
N SER A 113 -9.77 0.24 -1.89
CA SER A 113 -11.20 0.35 -1.62
C SER A 113 -11.91 -1.00 -1.75
N VAL A 114 -11.65 -1.75 -2.83
CA VAL A 114 -12.19 -3.10 -3.02
C VAL A 114 -11.78 -4.03 -1.88
N LYS A 115 -10.51 -3.95 -1.43
CA LYS A 115 -10.01 -4.76 -0.32
C LYS A 115 -10.74 -4.46 0.99
N GLU A 116 -11.01 -3.20 1.30
CA GLU A 116 -11.78 -2.82 2.50
C GLU A 116 -13.23 -3.32 2.42
N LYS A 117 -13.87 -3.19 1.25
CA LYS A 117 -15.24 -3.71 1.06
C LYS A 117 -15.31 -5.23 1.22
N VAL A 118 -14.32 -5.98 0.72
CA VAL A 118 -14.24 -7.43 0.95
C VAL A 118 -14.07 -7.74 2.44
N ARG A 119 -13.31 -6.93 3.17
CA ARG A 119 -13.19 -7.06 4.63
C ARG A 119 -14.54 -6.80 5.33
N GLU A 120 -15.28 -5.77 4.94
CA GLU A 120 -16.63 -5.50 5.48
C GLU A 120 -17.57 -6.69 5.26
N ILE A 121 -17.53 -7.33 4.08
CA ILE A 121 -18.29 -8.56 3.81
C ILE A 121 -17.93 -9.67 4.80
N ASN A 122 -16.63 -9.90 5.03
CA ASN A 122 -16.18 -10.92 5.98
C ASN A 122 -16.62 -10.60 7.42
N GLU A 123 -16.55 -9.33 7.83
CA GLU A 123 -17.02 -8.89 9.16
C GLU A 123 -18.53 -9.08 9.34
N ALA A 124 -19.33 -8.80 8.30
CA ALA A 124 -20.77 -9.05 8.31
C ALA A 124 -21.10 -10.54 8.48
N LEU A 125 -20.38 -11.41 7.76
CA LEU A 125 -20.49 -12.87 7.86
C LEU A 125 -20.06 -13.39 9.24
N ASP A 126 -18.95 -12.90 9.79
CA ASP A 126 -18.49 -13.25 11.14
C ASP A 126 -19.53 -12.88 12.21
N SER A 127 -20.23 -11.76 12.03
CA SER A 127 -21.28 -11.32 12.96
C SER A 127 -22.48 -12.27 12.94
N TYR A 128 -22.82 -12.80 11.77
CA TYR A 128 -23.88 -13.80 11.60
C TYR A 128 -23.58 -15.07 12.40
N GLU A 129 -22.39 -15.63 12.20
CA GLU A 129 -21.99 -16.90 12.81
C GLU A 129 -21.94 -16.81 14.34
N LYS A 130 -21.58 -15.64 14.88
CA LYS A 130 -21.43 -15.42 16.33
C LYS A 130 -22.72 -15.00 17.03
N GLN A 131 -23.63 -14.30 16.34
CA GLN A 131 -24.77 -13.62 16.99
C GLN A 131 -26.14 -14.09 16.48
N GLY A 132 -26.20 -14.97 15.49
CA GLY A 132 -27.47 -15.45 14.92
C GLY A 132 -28.29 -14.35 14.27
N THR A 133 -27.61 -13.34 13.71
CA THR A 133 -28.20 -12.19 13.03
C THR A 133 -29.14 -12.64 11.90
N ASP A 134 -30.18 -11.85 11.60
CA ASP A 134 -31.11 -12.16 10.52
C ASP A 134 -30.40 -12.29 9.17
N ILE A 135 -30.48 -13.47 8.55
CA ILE A 135 -29.86 -13.78 7.26
C ILE A 135 -30.32 -12.83 6.15
N GLY A 136 -31.56 -12.32 6.23
CA GLY A 136 -32.07 -11.34 5.27
C GLY A 136 -31.26 -10.04 5.29
N ARG A 137 -30.93 -9.54 6.48
CA ARG A 137 -30.15 -8.31 6.65
C ARG A 137 -28.72 -8.45 6.14
N ILE A 138 -28.09 -9.60 6.37
CA ILE A 138 -26.73 -9.87 5.90
C ILE A 138 -26.69 -9.97 4.39
N VAL A 139 -27.67 -10.63 3.77
CA VAL A 139 -27.76 -10.72 2.31
C VAL A 139 -27.95 -9.33 1.69
N GLU A 140 -28.74 -8.45 2.30
CA GLU A 140 -28.88 -7.05 1.86
C GLU A 140 -27.57 -6.27 1.99
N GLU A 141 -26.87 -6.42 3.12
CA GLU A 141 -25.60 -5.74 3.36
C GLU A 141 -24.50 -6.18 2.38
N ILE A 142 -24.37 -7.49 2.15
CA ILE A 142 -23.44 -8.04 1.17
C ILE A 142 -23.78 -7.55 -0.24
N ARG A 143 -25.06 -7.52 -0.62
CA ARG A 143 -25.49 -6.97 -1.93
C ARG A 143 -25.08 -5.51 -2.07
N ARG A 144 -25.37 -4.68 -1.08
CA ARG A 144 -25.00 -3.26 -1.08
C ARG A 144 -23.49 -3.05 -1.24
N ILE A 145 -22.68 -3.80 -0.49
CA ILE A 145 -21.22 -3.72 -0.58
C ILE A 145 -20.74 -4.18 -1.97
N SER A 146 -21.31 -5.26 -2.49
CA SER A 146 -20.99 -5.79 -3.83
C SER A 146 -21.32 -4.79 -4.93
N ASP A 147 -22.47 -4.13 -4.87
CA ASP A 147 -22.87 -3.11 -5.85
C ASP A 147 -21.89 -1.93 -5.84
N THR A 148 -21.45 -1.52 -4.64
CA THR A 148 -20.44 -0.46 -4.49
C THR A 148 -19.08 -0.85 -5.06
N ILE A 149 -18.66 -2.12 -4.93
CA ILE A 149 -17.43 -2.63 -5.56
C ILE A 149 -17.52 -2.47 -7.09
N ILE A 150 -18.66 -2.81 -7.68
CA ILE A 150 -18.86 -2.77 -9.14
C ILE A 150 -18.80 -1.33 -9.66
N GLU A 151 -19.34 -0.35 -8.93
CA GLU A 151 -19.31 1.06 -9.32
C GLU A 151 -17.91 1.68 -9.27
N GLU A 152 -17.00 1.14 -8.45
CA GLU A 152 -15.65 1.67 -8.25
C GLU A 152 -14.59 1.07 -9.21
N LEU A 153 -14.93 0.02 -9.96
CA LEU A 153 -14.06 -0.61 -10.96
C LEU A 153 -14.06 0.15 -12.29
#